data_AF-A0A2D8X0V1-F1
#
_entry.id   AF-A0A2D8X0V1-F1
#
_cell.length_a   1.000
_cell.length_b   1.000
_cell.length_c   1.000
_cell.angle_alpha   90.00
_cell.angle_beta   90.00
_cell.angle_gamma   90.00
#
_symmetry.space_group_name_H-M   'P 1'
#
loop_
_entity.id
_entity.type
_entity.pdbx_description
1 polymer ?
#
loop_
_entity_poly.entity_id
_entity_poly.type
_entity_poly.pdbx_seq_one_letter_code
_entity_poly.pdbx_strand_id
1 'polypeptide(L)'
;MAALAPSLQQARRLVVKIGSALLVGPEGLRGDWLRGLCDDVARWRARGTDVVLVSSGSIALGRRVLELPSGALPLEQAQAAAAVGQIRLARAYEEALAPHGVKTAQVLLTLEDSAERRRYLNSRATMQTLLGLGVVPIVNENDTVATDEIRYGDNDRLAAQIAVTCGADQLLLLSDVDGLYTANPKTDPQARHLPIIAQLTPAIEAMGGDPVSGLSRGGMKTKLMAARTAVAGGCAMVIAEGSVMRPLSAVAGGARCSWFLPEGDPQAARKRWIAAMKPKGVLTVDQGAAEALRRGKSLLPAGVRAVAGDFGRGDPVAIAGPQGQTLGTGLARYTADEARRIAGHRSAEIESLLGYPGRAALIHRDDMAL
;
A
#
# COMPACT_ATOMS: atom_id res chain seq x y z
N MET A 1 -17.10 22.83 -13.34
CA MET A 1 -17.77 22.23 -12.17
C MET A 1 -16.72 22.11 -11.07
N ALA A 2 -17.00 22.55 -9.85
CA ALA A 2 -16.08 22.32 -8.73
C ALA A 2 -15.88 20.80 -8.56
N ALA A 3 -14.63 20.33 -8.46
CA ALA A 3 -14.37 18.93 -8.22
C ALA A 3 -14.94 18.56 -6.84
N LEU A 4 -15.86 17.60 -6.79
CA LEU A 4 -16.44 17.12 -5.54
C LEU A 4 -15.35 16.40 -4.74
N ALA A 5 -15.22 16.73 -3.46
CA ALA A 5 -14.28 16.06 -2.58
C ALA A 5 -14.68 14.56 -2.44
N PRO A 6 -13.73 13.63 -2.41
CA PRO A 6 -14.01 12.24 -2.07
C PRO A 6 -14.63 12.16 -0.68
N SER A 7 -15.45 11.13 -0.46
CA SER A 7 -15.95 10.79 0.87
C SER A 7 -15.25 9.54 1.39
N LEU A 8 -14.77 9.60 2.63
CA LEU A 8 -14.20 8.43 3.32
C LEU A 8 -15.23 7.31 3.50
N GLN A 9 -16.53 7.64 3.44
CA GLN A 9 -17.62 6.65 3.51
C GLN A 9 -17.72 5.79 2.25
N GLN A 10 -17.17 6.26 1.13
CA GLN A 10 -17.21 5.55 -0.16
C GLN A 10 -15.97 4.68 -0.40
N ALA A 11 -15.02 4.64 0.55
CA ALA A 11 -13.80 3.87 0.43
C ALA A 11 -14.11 2.37 0.31
N ARG A 12 -13.66 1.74 -0.78
CA ARG A 12 -13.74 0.29 -0.96
C ARG A 12 -12.55 -0.41 -0.34
N ARG A 13 -11.37 0.19 -0.45
CA ARG A 13 -10.12 -0.21 0.14
C ARG A 13 -9.38 1.02 0.67
N LEU A 14 -9.26 1.09 1.98
CA LEU A 14 -8.71 2.20 2.73
C LEU A 14 -7.37 1.80 3.37
N VAL A 15 -6.33 2.55 3.06
CA VAL A 15 -5.09 2.53 3.83
C VAL A 15 -5.15 3.66 4.86
N VAL A 16 -4.85 3.37 6.13
CA VAL A 16 -4.76 4.38 7.19
C VAL A 16 -3.34 4.37 7.73
N LYS A 17 -2.67 5.52 7.66
CA LYS A 17 -1.34 5.70 8.24
C LYS A 17 -1.46 6.36 9.60
N ILE A 18 -0.77 5.78 10.58
CA ILE A 18 -0.70 6.25 11.96
C ILE A 18 0.74 6.65 12.29
N GLY A 19 0.95 7.92 12.63
CA GLY A 19 2.24 8.41 13.12
C GLY A 19 2.51 8.01 14.57
N SER A 20 3.79 7.87 14.93
CA SER A 20 4.22 7.43 16.27
C SER A 20 3.64 8.28 17.40
N ALA A 21 3.54 9.59 17.22
CA ALA A 21 3.05 10.53 18.24
C ALA A 21 1.55 10.36 18.56
N LEU A 22 0.77 9.80 17.63
CA LEU A 22 -0.64 9.49 17.86
C LEU A 22 -0.81 8.23 18.72
N LEU A 23 0.07 7.25 18.52
CA LEU A 23 -0.03 5.94 19.14
C LEU A 23 0.74 5.82 20.46
N VAL A 24 1.87 6.52 20.60
CA VAL A 24 2.76 6.42 21.76
C VAL A 24 2.97 7.81 22.36
N GLY A 25 2.41 8.03 23.55
CA GLY A 25 2.61 9.24 24.36
C GLY A 25 3.74 9.09 25.38
N PRO A 26 3.93 10.07 26.29
CA PRO A 26 4.94 10.03 27.36
C PRO A 26 4.78 8.87 28.33
N GLU A 27 3.55 8.44 28.59
CA GLU A 27 3.24 7.30 29.49
C GLU A 27 3.25 5.94 28.79
N GLY A 28 3.36 5.90 27.46
CA GLY A 28 3.40 4.66 26.69
C GLY A 28 2.36 4.63 25.60
N LEU A 29 1.91 3.43 25.28
CA LEU A 29 0.83 3.23 24.31
C LEU A 29 -0.42 4.01 24.74
N ARG A 30 -0.99 4.80 23.83
CA ARG A 30 -2.26 5.49 24.04
C ARG A 30 -3.42 4.51 23.79
N GLY A 31 -3.62 3.60 24.75
CA GLY A 31 -4.55 2.47 24.63
C GLY A 31 -5.99 2.88 24.32
N ASP A 32 -6.51 3.93 24.95
CA ASP A 32 -7.86 4.44 24.66
C ASP A 32 -7.98 4.94 23.22
N TRP A 33 -6.99 5.71 22.75
CA TRP A 33 -6.98 6.24 21.39
C TRP A 33 -6.91 5.10 20.37
N LEU A 34 -6.06 4.09 20.62
CA LEU A 34 -5.97 2.91 19.77
C LEU A 34 -7.31 2.16 19.71
N ARG A 35 -7.99 1.97 20.84
CA ARG A 35 -9.33 1.36 20.87
C ARG A 35 -10.33 2.15 20.04
N GLY A 36 -10.36 3.48 20.18
CA GLY A 36 -11.26 4.33 19.37
C GLY A 36 -10.97 4.27 17.86
N LEU A 37 -9.69 4.17 17.47
CA LEU A 37 -9.30 3.90 16.08
C LEU A 37 -9.78 2.51 15.63
N CYS A 38 -9.62 1.47 16.46
CA CYS A 38 -10.03 0.11 16.15
C CYS A 38 -11.56 -0.03 16.06
N ASP A 39 -12.33 0.70 16.88
CA ASP A 39 -13.79 0.81 16.76
C ASP A 39 -14.20 1.38 15.38
N ASP A 40 -13.47 2.38 14.91
CA ASP A 40 -13.62 2.93 13.57
C ASP A 40 -13.26 1.89 12.50
N VAL A 41 -12.11 1.23 12.60
CA VAL A 41 -11.70 0.20 11.65
C VAL A 41 -12.75 -0.92 11.55
N ALA A 42 -13.24 -1.40 12.70
CA ALA A 42 -14.30 -2.41 12.76
C ALA A 42 -15.59 -1.92 12.06
N ARG A 43 -15.98 -0.66 12.25
CA ARG A 43 -17.14 -0.06 11.60
C ARG A 43 -16.99 0.00 10.07
N TRP A 44 -15.81 0.30 9.55
CA TRP A 44 -15.55 0.28 8.11
C TRP A 44 -15.52 -1.14 7.55
N ARG A 45 -14.88 -2.07 8.25
CA ARG A 45 -14.89 -3.51 7.90
C ARG A 45 -16.31 -4.07 7.83
N ALA A 46 -17.16 -3.73 8.79
CA ALA A 46 -18.56 -4.17 8.83
C ALA A 46 -19.40 -3.68 7.63
N ARG A 47 -18.94 -2.63 6.92
CA ARG A 47 -19.58 -2.12 5.70
C ARG A 47 -19.02 -2.73 4.42
N GLY A 48 -18.06 -3.65 4.53
CA GLY A 48 -17.39 -4.29 3.40
C GLY A 48 -16.17 -3.54 2.88
N THR A 49 -15.69 -2.49 3.57
CA THR A 49 -14.43 -1.82 3.21
C THR A 49 -13.24 -2.70 3.60
N ASP A 50 -12.30 -2.90 2.70
CA ASP A 50 -10.98 -3.46 2.99
C ASP A 50 -10.11 -2.42 3.70
N VAL A 51 -9.57 -2.73 4.88
CA VAL A 51 -8.77 -1.77 5.65
C VAL A 51 -7.36 -2.32 5.85
N VAL A 52 -6.36 -1.47 5.61
CA VAL A 52 -4.95 -1.72 5.90
C VAL A 52 -4.45 -0.63 6.84
N LEU A 53 -3.77 -1.01 7.92
CA LEU A 53 -3.17 -0.08 8.87
C LEU A 53 -1.67 -0.03 8.64
N VAL A 54 -1.12 1.17 8.48
CA VAL A 54 0.32 1.41 8.36
C VAL A 54 0.74 2.17 9.60
N SER A 55 1.36 1.48 10.55
CA SER A 55 1.58 2.02 11.89
C SER A 55 3.06 2.22 12.18
N SER A 56 3.42 3.42 12.61
CA SER A 56 4.70 3.66 13.28
C SER A 56 4.61 3.28 14.78
N GLY A 57 5.69 3.50 15.53
CA GLY A 57 5.70 3.41 16.99
C GLY A 57 6.47 2.22 17.58
N SER A 58 6.96 1.29 16.74
CA SER A 58 7.79 0.14 17.15
C SER A 58 8.98 0.59 18.01
N ILE A 59 9.83 1.50 17.49
CA ILE A 59 11.00 2.02 18.20
C ILE A 59 10.60 2.64 19.56
N ALA A 60 9.54 3.45 19.58
CA ALA A 60 9.11 4.15 20.80
C ALA A 60 8.62 3.19 21.90
N LEU A 61 7.94 2.10 21.50
CA LEU A 61 7.49 1.05 22.41
C LEU A 61 8.68 0.22 22.93
N GLY A 62 9.56 -0.24 22.04
CA GLY A 62 10.68 -1.09 22.43
C GLY A 62 11.76 -0.35 23.20
N ARG A 63 11.95 0.96 22.95
CA ARG A 63 12.85 1.82 23.74
C ARG A 63 12.53 1.77 25.23
N ARG A 64 11.25 1.76 25.60
CA ARG A 64 10.80 1.65 26.99
C ARG A 64 11.11 0.29 27.59
N VAL A 65 10.85 -0.77 26.82
CA VAL A 65 11.10 -2.15 27.25
C VAL A 65 12.58 -2.41 27.48
N LEU A 66 13.44 -1.80 26.66
CA LEU A 66 14.89 -1.92 26.74
C LEU A 66 15.55 -0.87 27.65
N GLU A 67 14.75 0.00 28.31
CA GLU A 67 15.25 1.06 29.19
C GLU A 67 16.29 1.99 28.52
N LEU A 68 16.14 2.19 27.21
CA LEU A 68 17.04 3.02 26.42
C LEU A 68 16.75 4.52 26.62
N PRO A 69 17.79 5.38 26.57
CA PRO A 69 17.65 6.80 26.87
C PRO A 69 16.74 7.54 25.87
N SER A 70 16.18 8.67 26.31
CA SER A 70 15.47 9.59 25.43
C SER A 70 16.42 10.27 24.44
N GLY A 71 15.90 10.65 23.27
CA GLY A 71 16.68 11.34 22.23
C GLY A 71 16.97 10.46 21.02
N ALA A 72 17.98 10.88 20.24
CA ALA A 72 18.44 10.11 19.08
C ALA A 72 19.19 8.86 19.55
N LEU A 73 18.78 7.70 19.03
CA LEU A 73 19.45 6.43 19.26
C LEU A 73 20.45 6.15 18.13
N PRO A 74 21.60 5.52 18.42
CA PRO A 74 22.41 4.84 17.41
C PRO A 74 21.56 3.86 16.60
N LEU A 75 21.99 3.57 15.37
CA LEU A 75 21.21 2.76 14.41
C LEU A 75 20.86 1.40 15.01
N GLU A 76 21.86 0.71 15.55
CA GLU A 76 21.75 -0.61 16.15
C GLU A 76 20.80 -0.62 17.37
N GLN A 77 20.79 0.44 18.17
CA GLN A 77 19.86 0.58 19.29
C GLN A 77 18.43 0.86 18.80
N ALA A 78 18.28 1.66 17.74
CA ALA A 78 16.99 1.90 17.12
C ALA A 78 16.42 0.62 16.50
N GLN A 79 17.26 -0.19 15.84
CA GLN A 79 16.88 -1.50 15.29
C GLN A 79 16.49 -2.50 16.37
N ALA A 80 17.27 -2.58 17.46
CA ALA A 80 16.94 -3.42 18.61
C ALA A 80 15.61 -2.99 19.26
N ALA A 81 15.42 -1.69 19.46
CA ALA A 81 14.16 -1.13 19.96
C ALA A 81 13.00 -1.40 19.01
N ALA A 82 13.18 -1.27 17.70
CA ALA A 82 12.15 -1.59 16.73
C ALA A 82 11.74 -3.07 16.81
N ALA A 83 12.70 -3.99 16.82
CA ALA A 83 12.43 -5.43 16.89
C ALA A 83 11.63 -5.81 18.15
N VAL A 84 12.01 -5.28 19.32
CA VAL A 84 11.30 -5.52 20.58
C VAL A 84 9.91 -4.88 20.57
N GLY A 85 9.82 -3.62 20.13
CA GLY A 85 8.57 -2.87 20.15
C GLY A 85 7.59 -3.31 19.09
N GLN A 86 8.04 -3.91 17.98
CA GLN A 86 7.18 -4.45 16.93
C GLN A 86 6.28 -5.59 17.45
N ILE A 87 6.79 -6.40 18.39
CA ILE A 87 5.97 -7.42 19.08
C ILE A 87 4.86 -6.75 19.88
N ARG A 88 5.19 -5.68 20.63
CA ARG A 88 4.21 -4.93 21.43
C ARG A 88 3.17 -4.22 20.56
N LEU A 89 3.61 -3.66 19.44
CA LEU A 89 2.76 -2.98 18.46
C LEU A 89 1.73 -3.94 17.87
N ALA A 90 2.18 -5.10 17.37
CA ALA A 90 1.30 -6.10 16.78
C ALA A 90 0.28 -6.63 17.79
N ARG A 91 0.73 -6.96 19.00
CA ARG A 91 -0.14 -7.40 20.09
C ARG A 91 -1.20 -6.36 20.46
N ALA A 92 -0.83 -5.08 20.52
CA ALA A 92 -1.76 -4.02 20.85
C ALA A 92 -2.90 -3.89 19.83
N TYR A 93 -2.59 -3.96 18.53
CA TYR A 93 -3.62 -3.95 17.48
C TYR A 93 -4.48 -5.21 17.50
N GLU A 94 -3.87 -6.38 17.69
CA GLU A 94 -4.59 -7.66 17.80
C GLU A 94 -5.59 -7.62 18.96
N GLU A 95 -5.14 -7.23 20.16
CA GLU A 95 -5.99 -7.12 21.35
C GLU A 95 -7.11 -6.08 21.18
N ALA A 96 -6.84 -4.96 20.50
CA ALA A 96 -7.84 -3.92 20.26
C ALA A 96 -8.88 -4.31 19.19
N LEU A 97 -8.52 -5.16 18.21
CA LEU A 97 -9.42 -5.60 17.14
C LEU A 97 -10.13 -6.93 17.44
N ALA A 98 -9.58 -7.75 18.33
CA ALA A 98 -10.14 -9.05 18.70
C ALA A 98 -11.60 -8.99 19.20
N PRO A 99 -12.02 -8.01 20.05
CA PRO A 99 -13.42 -7.89 20.48
C PRO A 99 -14.42 -7.67 19.34
N HIS A 100 -13.96 -7.18 18.18
CA HIS A 100 -14.78 -6.97 16.99
C HIS A 100 -14.77 -8.16 16.03
N GLY A 101 -14.12 -9.27 16.39
CA GLY A 101 -13.95 -10.44 15.51
C GLY A 101 -13.08 -10.16 14.27
N VAL A 102 -12.32 -9.07 14.27
CA VAL A 102 -11.45 -8.67 13.16
C VAL A 102 -10.10 -9.34 13.32
N LYS A 103 -9.75 -10.24 12.38
CA LYS A 103 -8.43 -10.87 12.33
C LYS A 103 -7.40 -9.86 11.84
N THR A 104 -6.21 -9.91 12.42
CA THR A 104 -5.06 -9.09 12.03
C THR A 104 -3.91 -9.93 11.48
N ALA A 105 -3.07 -9.34 10.63
CA ALA A 105 -1.82 -9.96 10.20
C ALA A 105 -0.69 -8.94 10.20
N GLN A 106 0.48 -9.32 10.72
CA GLN A 106 1.66 -8.48 10.64
C GLN A 106 2.30 -8.57 9.25
N VAL A 107 2.69 -7.43 8.70
CA VAL A 107 3.43 -7.34 7.46
C VAL A 107 4.61 -6.38 7.65
N LEU A 108 5.83 -6.86 7.42
CA LEU A 108 7.05 -6.07 7.51
C LEU A 108 7.68 -5.97 6.12
N LEU A 109 7.95 -4.75 5.66
CA LEU A 109 8.47 -4.46 4.32
C LEU A 109 9.47 -3.29 4.40
N THR A 110 10.40 -3.20 3.46
CA THR A 110 11.19 -1.98 3.24
C THR A 110 10.69 -1.24 2.01
N LEU A 111 11.10 0.02 1.83
CA LEU A 111 10.81 0.74 0.58
C LEU A 111 11.45 0.04 -0.64
N GLU A 112 12.61 -0.59 -0.46
CA GLU A 112 13.31 -1.33 -1.52
C GLU A 112 12.54 -2.55 -2.04
N ASP A 113 11.70 -3.18 -1.20
CA ASP A 113 10.88 -4.31 -1.62
C ASP A 113 9.88 -3.94 -2.73
N SER A 114 9.59 -2.64 -2.90
CA SER A 114 8.79 -2.14 -4.00
C SER A 114 9.56 -1.89 -5.30
N ALA A 115 10.88 -1.71 -5.21
CA ALA A 115 11.75 -1.46 -6.36
C ALA A 115 12.11 -2.77 -7.10
N GLU A 116 12.25 -3.86 -6.35
CA GLU A 116 12.48 -5.20 -6.92
C GLU A 116 11.16 -5.86 -7.31
N ARG A 117 11.02 -6.22 -8.59
CA ARG A 117 9.75 -6.63 -9.19
C ARG A 117 9.19 -7.92 -8.59
N ARG A 118 10.04 -8.91 -8.34
CA ARG A 118 9.61 -10.20 -7.78
C ARG A 118 9.13 -10.02 -6.33
N ARG A 119 9.82 -9.24 -5.52
CA ARG A 119 9.42 -8.89 -4.14
C ARG A 119 8.09 -8.13 -4.14
N TYR A 120 7.96 -7.09 -4.98
CA TYR A 120 6.71 -6.33 -5.13
C TYR A 120 5.50 -7.23 -5.41
N LEU A 121 5.63 -8.15 -6.38
CA LEU A 121 4.53 -9.05 -6.76
C LEU A 121 4.18 -10.07 -5.67
N ASN A 122 5.17 -10.52 -4.91
CA ASN A 122 4.93 -11.38 -3.76
C ASN A 122 4.19 -10.63 -2.66
N SER A 123 4.65 -9.43 -2.30
CA SER A 123 4.00 -8.57 -1.31
C SER A 123 2.56 -8.25 -1.73
N ARG A 124 2.32 -7.89 -3.00
CA ARG A 124 0.98 -7.68 -3.55
C ARG A 124 0.10 -8.93 -3.42
N ALA A 125 0.60 -10.10 -3.80
CA ALA A 125 -0.18 -11.34 -3.73
C ALA A 125 -0.56 -11.68 -2.28
N THR A 126 0.37 -11.52 -1.33
CA THR A 126 0.09 -11.70 0.10
C THR A 126 -0.97 -10.73 0.58
N MET A 127 -0.81 -9.43 0.29
CA MET A 127 -1.80 -8.40 0.68
C MET A 127 -3.18 -8.68 0.11
N GLN A 128 -3.28 -9.03 -1.18
CA GLN A 128 -4.56 -9.40 -1.81
C GLN A 128 -5.20 -10.62 -1.15
N THR A 129 -4.40 -11.63 -0.78
CA THR A 129 -4.89 -12.84 -0.12
C THR A 129 -5.41 -12.53 1.28
N LEU A 130 -4.66 -11.75 2.08
CA LEU A 130 -5.08 -11.34 3.42
C LEU A 130 -6.41 -10.58 3.38
N LEU A 131 -6.53 -9.59 2.48
CA LEU A 131 -7.75 -8.80 2.33
C LEU A 131 -8.93 -9.67 1.87
N GLY A 132 -8.69 -10.60 0.93
CA GLY A 132 -9.71 -11.58 0.49
C GLY A 132 -10.18 -12.55 1.58
N LEU A 133 -9.32 -12.84 2.56
CA LEU A 133 -9.66 -13.61 3.77
C LEU A 133 -10.30 -12.77 4.87
N GLY A 134 -10.52 -11.48 4.59
CA GLY A 134 -11.15 -10.53 5.50
C GLY A 134 -10.26 -10.04 6.64
N VAL A 135 -8.95 -10.28 6.57
CA VAL A 135 -7.94 -9.87 7.55
C VAL A 135 -7.60 -8.39 7.36
N VAL A 136 -7.33 -7.68 8.46
CA VAL A 136 -6.74 -6.32 8.46
C VAL A 136 -5.22 -6.43 8.59
N PRO A 137 -4.43 -6.13 7.53
CA PRO A 137 -2.99 -6.12 7.63
C PRO A 137 -2.51 -4.91 8.47
N ILE A 138 -1.61 -5.18 9.41
CA ILE A 138 -0.86 -4.20 10.19
C ILE A 138 0.55 -4.13 9.60
N VAL A 139 0.78 -3.14 8.77
CA VAL A 139 2.03 -2.92 8.04
C VAL A 139 2.94 -2.00 8.83
N ASN A 140 4.21 -2.35 8.92
CA ASN A 140 5.26 -1.44 9.37
C ASN A 140 6.55 -1.68 8.56
N GLU A 141 7.49 -0.75 8.66
CA GLU A 141 8.82 -0.90 8.08
C GLU A 141 9.57 -2.07 8.75
N ASN A 142 10.32 -2.84 7.97
CA ASN A 142 11.23 -3.85 8.51
C ASN A 142 12.52 -3.19 8.97
N ASP A 143 12.45 -2.50 10.11
CA ASP A 143 13.55 -1.74 10.70
C ASP A 143 14.84 -2.58 10.86
N THR A 144 14.76 -3.90 11.09
CA THR A 144 15.97 -4.73 11.29
C THR A 144 16.89 -4.76 10.07
N VAL A 145 16.36 -4.62 8.85
CA VAL A 145 17.11 -4.72 7.60
C VAL A 145 17.17 -3.41 6.81
N ALA A 146 16.39 -2.39 7.21
CA ALA A 146 16.49 -1.06 6.64
C ALA A 146 17.79 -0.39 7.13
N THR A 147 18.65 0.08 6.23
CA THR A 147 19.91 0.76 6.62
C THR A 147 19.84 2.27 6.44
N ASP A 148 19.07 2.73 5.47
CA ASP A 148 19.09 4.13 5.02
C ASP A 148 17.91 4.93 5.60
N GLU A 149 16.77 4.27 5.81
CA GLU A 149 15.53 4.93 6.26
C GLU A 149 15.32 4.98 7.77
N ILE A 150 16.02 4.23 8.63
CA ILE A 150 15.74 4.27 10.08
C ILE A 150 15.93 5.68 10.68
N ARG A 151 16.82 6.47 10.07
CA ARG A 151 17.02 7.88 10.44
C ARG A 151 15.79 8.75 10.12
N TYR A 152 14.97 8.37 9.15
CA TYR A 152 13.86 9.16 8.62
C TYR A 152 12.46 8.52 8.67
N GLY A 153 12.34 7.23 9.01
CA GLY A 153 11.11 6.49 9.34
C GLY A 153 9.87 7.02 8.64
N ASP A 154 9.87 7.02 7.31
CA ASP A 154 8.88 7.74 6.52
C ASP A 154 7.70 6.83 6.16
N ASN A 155 6.92 6.49 7.18
CA ASN A 155 5.71 5.69 7.00
C ASN A 155 4.66 6.41 6.14
N ASP A 156 4.79 7.71 5.83
CA ASP A 156 3.93 8.37 4.84
C ASP A 156 4.19 7.77 3.44
N ARG A 157 5.48 7.65 3.06
CA ARG A 157 5.89 7.02 1.79
C ARG A 157 5.60 5.53 1.76
N LEU A 158 5.83 4.82 2.87
CA LEU A 158 5.43 3.40 2.97
C LEU A 158 3.93 3.26 2.78
N ALA A 159 3.11 4.10 3.41
CA ALA A 159 1.66 4.02 3.27
C ALA A 159 1.17 4.30 1.85
N ALA A 160 1.76 5.26 1.15
CA ALA A 160 1.48 5.49 -0.26
C ALA A 160 1.88 4.29 -1.12
N GLN A 161 3.05 3.69 -0.88
CA GLN A 161 3.48 2.50 -1.59
C GLN A 161 2.55 1.30 -1.33
N ILE A 162 2.08 1.13 -0.10
CA ILE A 162 1.12 0.10 0.27
C ILE A 162 -0.23 0.34 -0.41
N ALA A 163 -0.70 1.59 -0.46
CA ALA A 163 -1.92 1.96 -1.18
C ALA A 163 -1.84 1.55 -2.65
N VAL A 164 -0.74 1.86 -3.34
CA VAL A 164 -0.50 1.42 -4.73
C VAL A 164 -0.40 -0.10 -4.84
N THR A 165 0.35 -0.73 -3.93
CA THR A 165 0.60 -2.19 -3.94
C THR A 165 -0.69 -2.98 -3.82
N CYS A 166 -1.54 -2.63 -2.85
CA CYS A 166 -2.82 -3.28 -2.64
C CYS A 166 -3.95 -2.73 -3.51
N GLY A 167 -3.73 -1.66 -4.29
CA GLY A 167 -4.75 -1.04 -5.14
C GLY A 167 -5.87 -0.42 -4.32
N ALA A 168 -5.52 0.32 -3.27
CA ALA A 168 -6.44 1.12 -2.48
C ALA A 168 -6.98 2.30 -3.30
N ASP A 169 -8.27 2.61 -3.13
CA ASP A 169 -8.87 3.82 -3.70
C ASP A 169 -8.72 5.04 -2.79
N GLN A 170 -8.45 4.84 -1.49
CA GLN A 170 -8.21 5.94 -0.55
C GLN A 170 -7.06 5.66 0.43
N LEU A 171 -6.28 6.69 0.71
CA LEU A 171 -5.21 6.73 1.72
C LEU A 171 -5.48 7.87 2.70
N LEU A 172 -5.63 7.55 3.98
CA LEU A 172 -5.77 8.52 5.07
C LEU A 172 -4.47 8.62 5.86
N LEU A 173 -3.84 9.79 5.81
CA LEU A 173 -2.70 10.13 6.66
C LEU A 173 -3.20 10.86 7.91
N LEU A 174 -3.18 10.17 9.05
CA LEU A 174 -3.47 10.78 10.35
C LEU A 174 -2.23 11.53 10.83
N SER A 175 -2.36 12.84 11.03
CA SER A 175 -1.28 13.74 11.43
C SER A 175 -1.66 14.59 12.65
N ASP A 176 -0.70 15.35 13.16
CA ASP A 176 -0.85 16.48 14.08
C ASP A 176 -1.31 17.79 13.40
N VAL A 177 -1.72 17.70 12.14
CA VAL A 177 -2.25 18.81 11.33
C VAL A 177 -3.50 18.35 10.59
N ASP A 178 -4.43 19.27 10.37
CA ASP A 178 -5.72 19.03 9.72
C ASP A 178 -5.72 19.26 8.20
N GLY A 179 -4.52 19.31 7.58
CA GLY A 179 -4.39 19.45 6.14
C GLY A 179 -3.16 20.21 5.67
N LEU A 180 -3.18 20.54 4.39
CA LEU A 180 -2.23 21.42 3.72
C LEU A 180 -2.73 22.87 3.80
N TYR A 181 -1.79 23.78 3.99
CA TYR A 181 -2.03 25.22 4.03
C TYR A 181 -1.15 25.91 2.97
N THR A 182 -1.53 27.13 2.57
CA THR A 182 -0.73 27.94 1.64
C THR A 182 0.65 28.33 2.19
N ALA A 183 0.80 28.34 3.51
CA ALA A 183 2.03 28.55 4.27
C ALA A 183 1.92 27.85 5.63
N ASN A 184 2.97 27.81 6.43
CA ASN A 184 2.91 27.21 7.77
C ASN A 184 2.00 28.05 8.71
N PRO A 185 0.83 27.54 9.15
CA PRO A 185 -0.12 28.32 9.94
C PRO A 185 0.38 28.65 11.36
N LYS A 186 1.43 27.99 11.84
CA LYS A 186 2.05 28.30 13.14
C LYS A 186 2.94 29.56 13.08
N THR A 187 3.38 29.96 11.90
CA THR A 187 4.32 31.09 11.70
C THR A 187 3.75 32.19 10.81
N ASP A 188 2.79 31.85 9.95
CA ASP A 188 2.14 32.80 9.05
C ASP A 188 0.64 32.89 9.38
N PRO A 189 0.16 34.01 9.96
CA PRO A 189 -1.25 34.20 10.27
C PRO A 189 -2.15 34.34 9.03
N GLN A 190 -1.57 34.56 7.85
CA GLN A 190 -2.31 34.62 6.57
C GLN A 190 -2.44 33.23 5.91
N ALA A 191 -1.87 32.18 6.49
CA ALA A 191 -1.96 30.82 5.97
C ALA A 191 -3.42 30.37 5.82
N ARG A 192 -3.80 29.94 4.62
CA ARG A 192 -5.15 29.47 4.30
C ARG A 192 -5.14 27.97 4.12
N HIS A 193 -6.10 27.29 4.74
CA HIS A 193 -6.31 25.85 4.56
C HIS A 193 -6.76 25.53 3.14
N LEU A 194 -6.25 24.44 2.57
CA LEU A 194 -6.58 23.96 1.23
C LEU A 194 -7.41 22.67 1.34
N PRO A 195 -8.75 22.73 1.22
CA PRO A 195 -9.59 21.54 1.42
C PRO A 195 -9.48 20.52 0.29
N ILE A 196 -9.22 20.97 -0.94
CA ILE A 196 -9.14 20.12 -2.14
C ILE A 196 -7.94 20.56 -2.98
N ILE A 197 -7.08 19.61 -3.30
CA ILE A 197 -5.92 19.71 -4.17
C ILE A 197 -6.22 18.83 -5.39
N ALA A 198 -6.64 19.46 -6.49
CA ALA A 198 -6.99 18.74 -7.71
C ALA A 198 -5.76 18.20 -8.45
N GLN A 199 -4.62 18.90 -8.35
CA GLN A 199 -3.36 18.53 -9.00
C GLN A 199 -2.18 18.93 -8.12
N LEU A 200 -1.17 18.06 -8.04
CA LEU A 200 0.11 18.36 -7.40
C LEU A 200 1.01 19.14 -8.37
N THR A 201 0.82 20.46 -8.43
CA THR A 201 1.71 21.34 -9.19
C THR A 201 3.01 21.62 -8.41
N PRO A 202 4.09 22.06 -9.07
CA PRO A 202 5.32 22.47 -8.37
C PRO A 202 5.07 23.53 -7.28
N ALA A 203 4.08 24.41 -7.47
CA ALA A 203 3.69 25.41 -6.48
C ALA A 203 3.06 24.78 -5.23
N ILE A 204 2.20 23.76 -5.39
CA ILE A 204 1.63 23.00 -4.26
C ILE A 204 2.74 22.23 -3.52
N GLU A 205 3.68 21.65 -4.26
CA GLU A 205 4.78 20.90 -3.64
C GLU A 205 5.73 21.79 -2.84
N ALA A 206 5.97 23.01 -3.33
CA ALA A 206 6.76 24.01 -2.61
C ALA A 206 6.14 24.40 -1.26
N MET A 207 4.81 24.26 -1.08
CA MET A 207 4.15 24.52 0.21
C MET A 207 4.56 23.51 1.30
N GLY A 208 5.18 22.39 0.94
CA GLY A 208 5.75 21.43 1.88
C GLY A 208 6.93 21.95 2.68
N GLY A 209 7.55 23.06 2.23
CA GLY A 209 8.70 23.71 2.84
C GLY A 209 9.97 22.86 2.86
N ASP A 210 11.04 23.45 3.40
CA ASP A 210 12.23 22.72 3.80
C ASP A 210 12.01 22.03 5.17
N PRO A 211 12.69 20.91 5.46
CA PRO A 211 12.59 20.26 6.75
C PRO A 211 12.90 21.25 7.88
N VAL A 212 11.94 21.52 8.76
CA VAL A 212 12.22 22.27 9.99
C VAL A 212 13.22 21.44 10.80
N SER A 213 14.34 22.08 11.16
CA SER A 213 15.51 21.44 11.75
C SER A 213 15.19 20.58 12.98
N GLY A 214 15.81 19.40 13.02
CA GLY A 214 16.16 18.66 14.24
C GLY A 214 15.09 17.81 14.93
N LEU A 215 13.79 18.16 14.90
CA LEU A 215 12.82 17.51 15.79
C LEU A 215 11.61 16.80 15.14
N SER A 216 11.29 17.04 13.87
CA SER A 216 10.11 16.42 13.25
C SER A 216 10.47 15.35 12.22
N ARG A 217 10.33 14.07 12.63
CA ARG A 217 10.29 12.93 11.70
C ARG A 217 8.90 12.90 11.05
N GLY A 218 8.81 13.18 9.74
CA GLY A 218 7.55 13.14 8.97
C GLY A 218 6.83 14.50 8.85
N GLY A 219 7.43 15.43 8.10
CA GLY A 219 6.90 16.78 7.85
C GLY A 219 5.80 16.85 6.77
N MET A 220 5.50 18.06 6.29
CA MET A 220 4.56 18.25 5.17
C MET A 220 5.16 17.75 3.84
N LYS A 221 6.46 17.93 3.63
CA LYS A 221 7.18 17.43 2.45
C LYS A 221 6.98 15.92 2.22
N THR A 222 7.11 15.09 3.25
CA THR A 222 6.93 13.64 3.15
C THR A 222 5.49 13.27 2.78
N LYS A 223 4.51 14.00 3.33
CA LYS A 223 3.08 13.84 2.99
C LYS A 223 2.80 14.22 1.54
N LEU A 224 3.43 15.25 1.00
CA LEU A 224 3.30 15.63 -0.41
C LEU A 224 3.98 14.60 -1.34
N MET A 225 5.11 14.02 -0.93
CA MET A 225 5.72 12.89 -1.66
C MET A 225 4.80 11.66 -1.66
N ALA A 226 4.19 11.34 -0.52
CA ALA A 226 3.18 10.29 -0.40
C ALA A 226 1.96 10.59 -1.29
N ALA A 227 1.49 11.84 -1.31
CA ALA A 227 0.38 12.30 -2.15
C ALA A 227 0.66 12.05 -3.62
N ARG A 228 1.86 12.43 -4.10
CA ARG A 228 2.29 12.22 -5.49
C ARG A 228 2.22 10.73 -5.87
N THR A 229 2.75 9.85 -5.03
CA THR A 229 2.72 8.40 -5.29
C THR A 229 1.30 7.85 -5.26
N ALA A 230 0.48 8.22 -4.28
CA ALA A 230 -0.89 7.74 -4.15
C ALA A 230 -1.77 8.21 -5.33
N VAL A 231 -1.72 9.50 -5.64
CA VAL A 231 -2.53 10.13 -6.70
C VAL A 231 -2.21 9.53 -8.07
N ALA A 232 -0.93 9.38 -8.42
CA ALA A 232 -0.50 8.73 -9.67
C ALA A 232 -0.93 7.26 -9.74
N GLY A 233 -1.04 6.59 -8.58
CA GLY A 233 -1.58 5.25 -8.44
C GLY A 233 -3.11 5.16 -8.50
N GLY A 234 -3.81 6.26 -8.78
CA GLY A 234 -5.27 6.32 -8.79
C GLY A 234 -5.91 6.28 -7.40
N CYS A 235 -5.14 6.50 -6.34
CA CYS A 235 -5.60 6.53 -4.95
C CYS A 235 -5.78 7.97 -4.48
N ALA A 236 -6.99 8.31 -4.03
CA ALA A 236 -7.22 9.60 -3.38
C ALA A 236 -6.45 9.62 -2.05
N MET A 237 -5.86 10.75 -1.67
CA MET A 237 -5.20 10.88 -0.39
C MET A 237 -5.85 11.97 0.45
N VAL A 238 -5.98 11.75 1.76
CA VAL A 238 -6.45 12.76 2.70
C VAL A 238 -5.46 12.92 3.86
N ILE A 239 -5.15 14.18 4.19
CA ILE A 239 -4.45 14.55 5.42
C ILE A 239 -5.49 15.09 6.40
N ALA A 240 -5.52 14.53 7.61
CA ALA A 240 -6.46 14.93 8.65
C ALA A 240 -5.85 14.83 10.05
N GLU A 241 -6.47 15.57 10.97
CA GLU A 241 -6.13 15.53 12.39
C GLU A 241 -6.39 14.14 12.97
N GLY A 242 -5.35 13.56 13.55
CA GLY A 242 -5.34 12.20 14.07
C GLY A 242 -5.52 12.09 15.58
N SER A 243 -5.33 13.17 16.34
CA SER A 243 -5.34 13.11 17.82
C SER A 243 -6.73 12.85 18.43
N VAL A 244 -7.79 13.03 17.63
CA VAL A 244 -9.18 12.72 18.03
C VAL A 244 -9.38 11.21 18.20
N MET A 245 -10.28 10.82 19.09
CA MET A 245 -10.49 9.42 19.49
C MET A 245 -10.99 8.51 18.36
N ARG A 246 -11.81 9.03 17.44
CA ARG A 246 -12.41 8.28 16.33
C ARG A 246 -12.15 9.00 15.02
N PRO A 247 -10.89 8.96 14.51
CA PRO A 247 -10.45 9.82 13.44
C PRO A 247 -11.11 9.52 12.08
N LEU A 248 -11.43 8.27 11.76
CA LEU A 248 -12.14 7.95 10.52
C LEU A 248 -13.58 8.48 10.60
N SER A 249 -14.24 8.28 11.75
CA SER A 249 -15.58 8.83 11.98
C SER A 249 -15.59 10.35 11.94
N ALA A 250 -14.56 11.02 12.46
CA ALA A 250 -14.43 12.48 12.40
C ALA A 250 -14.31 12.98 10.95
N VAL A 251 -13.40 12.40 10.15
CA VAL A 251 -13.25 12.75 8.73
C VAL A 251 -14.53 12.47 7.94
N ALA A 252 -15.15 11.32 8.16
CA ALA A 252 -16.42 10.97 7.53
C ALA A 252 -17.60 11.87 7.95
N GLY A 253 -17.50 12.51 9.12
CA GLY A 253 -18.45 13.48 9.65
C GLY A 253 -18.18 14.93 9.23
N GLY A 254 -17.19 15.17 8.37
CA GLY A 254 -16.87 16.50 7.85
C GLY A 254 -15.83 17.28 8.65
N ALA A 255 -15.00 16.60 9.46
CA ALA A 255 -13.83 17.23 10.06
C ALA A 255 -12.94 17.87 8.98
N ARG A 256 -12.31 18.99 9.32
CA ARG A 256 -11.41 19.70 8.41
C ARG A 256 -10.26 18.76 7.99
N CYS A 257 -10.04 18.67 6.68
CA CYS A 257 -9.04 17.80 6.07
C CYS A 257 -8.69 18.32 4.66
N SER A 258 -7.54 17.92 4.14
CA SER A 258 -7.13 18.23 2.76
C SER A 258 -7.14 16.97 1.90
N TRP A 259 -7.97 16.98 0.87
CA TRP A 259 -8.06 15.91 -0.13
C TRP A 259 -7.17 16.18 -1.33
N PHE A 260 -6.38 15.19 -1.72
CA PHE A 260 -5.63 15.14 -2.98
C PHE A 260 -6.36 14.19 -3.92
N LEU A 261 -6.83 14.73 -5.05
CA LEU A 261 -7.66 13.98 -5.98
C LEU A 261 -6.82 12.99 -6.80
N PRO A 262 -7.33 11.76 -7.06
CA PRO A 262 -6.58 10.74 -7.79
C PRO A 262 -6.51 11.00 -9.30
N GLU A 263 -5.48 10.48 -9.95
CA GLU A 263 -5.36 10.43 -11.42
C GLU A 263 -6.05 9.18 -11.99
N GLY A 264 -7.38 9.24 -12.07
CA GLY A 264 -8.22 8.13 -12.50
C GLY A 264 -8.52 7.18 -11.34
N ASP A 265 -8.46 5.86 -11.60
CA ASP A 265 -8.71 4.83 -10.59
C ASP A 265 -7.54 3.83 -10.47
N PRO A 266 -7.45 3.09 -9.34
CA PRO A 266 -6.31 2.20 -9.09
C PRO A 266 -6.16 1.06 -10.10
N GLN A 267 -7.25 0.56 -10.66
CA GLN A 267 -7.21 -0.51 -11.65
C GLN A 267 -6.70 0.00 -12.99
N ALA A 268 -7.17 1.18 -13.44
CA ALA A 268 -6.66 1.81 -14.64
C ALA A 268 -5.17 2.19 -14.51
N ALA A 269 -4.76 2.75 -13.36
CA ALA A 269 -3.36 3.07 -13.08
C ALA A 269 -2.47 1.83 -13.16
N ARG A 270 -2.92 0.72 -12.55
CA ARG A 270 -2.24 -0.59 -12.61
C ARG A 270 -2.06 -1.07 -14.05
N LYS A 271 -3.13 -1.03 -14.86
CA LYS A 271 -3.08 -1.48 -16.26
C LYS A 271 -2.15 -0.61 -17.09
N ARG A 272 -2.18 0.72 -16.93
CA ARG A 272 -1.23 1.63 -17.61
C ARG A 272 0.22 1.30 -17.26
N TRP A 273 0.51 1.03 -15.99
CA TRP A 273 1.85 0.66 -15.54
C TRP A 273 2.35 -0.64 -16.19
N ILE A 274 1.48 -1.65 -16.34
CA ILE A 274 1.82 -2.90 -17.02
C ILE A 274 2.01 -2.67 -18.52
N ALA A 275 1.11 -1.93 -19.16
CA ALA A 275 1.15 -1.66 -20.60
C ALA A 275 2.40 -0.88 -21.04
N ALA A 276 2.92 0.00 -20.18
CA ALA A 276 4.14 0.77 -20.45
C ALA A 276 5.43 -0.06 -20.37
N MET A 277 5.38 -1.31 -19.89
CA MET A 277 6.56 -2.14 -19.77
C MET A 277 6.98 -2.74 -21.10
N LYS A 278 8.30 -2.77 -21.37
CA LYS A 278 8.87 -3.52 -22.48
C LYS A 278 8.78 -5.02 -22.20
N PRO A 279 8.05 -5.81 -23.00
CA PRO A 279 7.97 -7.26 -22.81
C PRO A 279 9.33 -7.94 -23.02
N LYS A 280 9.60 -8.98 -22.23
CA LYS A 280 10.78 -9.86 -22.37
C LYS A 280 10.49 -11.17 -23.09
N GLY A 281 9.21 -11.49 -23.28
CA GLY A 281 8.77 -12.69 -23.98
C GLY A 281 7.35 -12.56 -24.52
N VAL A 282 6.89 -13.59 -25.20
CA VAL A 282 5.57 -13.67 -25.83
C VAL A 282 4.90 -14.98 -25.45
N LEU A 283 3.63 -14.90 -25.05
CA LEU A 283 2.74 -16.04 -24.86
C LEU A 283 1.67 -16.03 -25.94
N THR A 284 1.70 -17.01 -26.83
CA THR A 284 0.64 -17.19 -27.84
C THR A 284 -0.46 -18.04 -27.26
N VAL A 285 -1.70 -17.55 -27.32
CA VAL A 285 -2.86 -18.19 -26.70
C VAL A 285 -3.85 -18.70 -27.75
N ASP A 286 -4.66 -19.70 -27.39
CA ASP A 286 -5.74 -20.18 -28.23
C ASP A 286 -6.96 -19.22 -28.25
N GLN A 287 -7.94 -19.52 -29.09
CA GLN A 287 -9.14 -18.69 -29.24
C GLN A 287 -9.97 -18.62 -27.95
N GLY A 288 -10.09 -19.72 -27.21
CA GLY A 288 -10.85 -19.78 -25.97
C GLY A 288 -10.22 -18.93 -24.87
N ALA A 289 -8.89 -18.96 -24.77
CA ALA A 289 -8.12 -18.11 -23.89
C ALA A 289 -8.24 -16.63 -24.30
N ALA A 290 -8.13 -16.30 -25.59
CA ALA A 290 -8.32 -14.94 -26.08
C ALA A 290 -9.71 -14.38 -25.70
N GLU A 291 -10.77 -15.18 -25.84
CA GLU A 291 -12.13 -14.81 -25.42
C GLU A 291 -12.28 -14.68 -23.91
N ALA A 292 -11.68 -15.59 -23.13
CA ALA A 292 -11.67 -15.52 -21.68
C ALA A 292 -10.97 -14.23 -21.18
N LEU A 293 -9.86 -13.85 -21.81
CA LEU A 293 -9.14 -12.61 -21.52
C LEU A 293 -10.03 -11.38 -21.80
N ARG A 294 -10.72 -11.32 -22.94
CA ARG A 294 -11.67 -10.22 -23.23
C ARG A 294 -12.80 -10.12 -22.20
N ARG A 295 -13.17 -11.23 -21.55
CA ARG A 295 -14.14 -11.29 -20.44
C ARG A 295 -13.53 -10.99 -19.07
N GLY A 296 -12.27 -10.55 -19.00
CA GLY A 296 -11.59 -10.19 -17.75
C GLY A 296 -11.19 -11.38 -16.89
N LYS A 297 -10.99 -12.57 -17.48
CA LYS A 297 -10.48 -13.75 -16.77
C LYS A 297 -8.95 -13.80 -16.79
N SER A 298 -8.38 -14.56 -15.86
CA SER A 298 -6.93 -14.82 -15.82
C SER A 298 -6.51 -15.75 -16.97
N LEU A 299 -5.25 -15.64 -17.42
CA LEU A 299 -4.67 -16.59 -18.35
C LEU A 299 -4.25 -17.87 -17.61
N LEU A 300 -4.86 -18.99 -17.96
CA LEU A 300 -4.48 -20.31 -17.45
C LEU A 300 -3.50 -21.00 -18.40
N PRO A 301 -2.61 -21.89 -17.90
CA PRO A 301 -1.67 -22.62 -18.75
C PRO A 301 -2.32 -23.40 -19.91
N ALA A 302 -3.51 -23.97 -19.67
CA ALA A 302 -4.28 -24.74 -20.66
C ALA A 302 -4.55 -23.98 -21.97
N GLY A 303 -4.65 -22.64 -21.89
CA GLY A 303 -4.91 -21.77 -23.03
C GLY A 303 -3.66 -21.33 -23.79
N VAL A 304 -2.46 -21.69 -23.34
CA VAL A 304 -1.19 -21.30 -23.96
C VAL A 304 -0.77 -22.34 -24.99
N ARG A 305 -0.39 -21.86 -26.19
CA ARG A 305 0.03 -22.68 -27.34
C ARG A 305 1.51 -22.56 -27.64
N ALA A 306 2.12 -21.41 -27.39
CA ALA A 306 3.56 -21.21 -27.55
C ALA A 306 4.10 -20.20 -26.55
N VAL A 307 5.37 -20.37 -26.19
CA VAL A 307 6.13 -19.49 -25.28
C VAL A 307 7.46 -19.14 -25.93
N ALA A 308 7.67 -17.85 -26.18
CA ALA A 308 8.89 -17.32 -26.80
C ALA A 308 9.60 -16.29 -25.90
N GLY A 309 10.92 -16.15 -26.07
CA GLY A 309 11.77 -15.29 -25.25
C GLY A 309 12.27 -15.95 -23.97
N ASP A 310 12.97 -15.17 -23.17
CA ASP A 310 13.50 -15.58 -21.86
C ASP A 310 13.05 -14.56 -20.80
N PHE A 311 12.39 -15.05 -19.76
CA PHE A 311 11.77 -14.22 -18.74
C PHE A 311 11.67 -14.96 -17.41
N GLY A 312 11.82 -14.19 -16.33
CA GLY A 312 11.62 -14.67 -14.97
C GLY A 312 10.19 -14.47 -14.47
N ARG A 313 9.95 -14.95 -13.25
CA ARG A 313 8.70 -14.65 -12.55
C ARG A 313 8.62 -13.15 -12.28
N GLY A 314 7.49 -12.57 -12.65
CA GLY A 314 7.17 -11.17 -12.53
C GLY A 314 7.56 -10.32 -13.72
N ASP A 315 8.30 -10.87 -14.69
CA ASP A 315 8.65 -10.12 -15.89
C ASP A 315 7.44 -9.89 -16.80
N PRO A 316 7.41 -8.74 -17.51
CA PRO A 316 6.39 -8.43 -18.49
C PRO A 316 6.53 -9.33 -19.72
N VAL A 317 5.42 -9.92 -20.16
CA VAL A 317 5.32 -10.72 -21.37
C VAL A 317 4.14 -10.24 -22.20
N ALA A 318 4.31 -10.21 -23.52
CA ALA A 318 3.23 -9.91 -24.45
C ALA A 318 2.31 -11.12 -24.55
N ILE A 319 1.01 -10.87 -24.66
CA ILE A 319 -0.01 -11.89 -24.90
C ILE A 319 -0.43 -11.75 -26.36
N ALA A 320 -0.18 -12.77 -27.16
CA ALA A 320 -0.53 -12.80 -28.59
C ALA A 320 -1.70 -13.76 -28.82
N GLY A 321 -2.63 -13.35 -29.69
CA GLY A 321 -3.74 -14.19 -30.10
C GLY A 321 -3.34 -15.26 -31.12
N PRO A 322 -4.29 -16.12 -31.53
CA PRO A 322 -4.03 -17.24 -32.44
C PRO A 322 -3.45 -16.83 -33.80
N GLN A 323 -3.70 -15.60 -34.23
CA GLN A 323 -3.26 -15.05 -35.52
C GLN A 323 -2.03 -14.14 -35.37
N GLY A 324 -1.38 -14.15 -34.19
CA GLY A 324 -0.22 -13.33 -33.89
C GLY A 324 -0.53 -11.87 -33.54
N GLN A 325 -1.81 -11.49 -33.47
CA GLN A 325 -2.20 -10.15 -33.04
C GLN A 325 -1.89 -9.93 -31.55
N THR A 326 -1.34 -8.78 -31.19
CA THR A 326 -1.10 -8.42 -29.79
C THR A 326 -2.44 -8.19 -29.09
N LEU A 327 -2.71 -8.99 -28.05
CA LEU A 327 -3.88 -8.86 -27.19
C LEU A 327 -3.61 -8.05 -25.93
N GLY A 328 -2.34 -7.82 -25.58
CA GLY A 328 -1.97 -7.07 -24.39
C GLY A 328 -0.61 -7.47 -23.81
N THR A 329 -0.34 -7.00 -22.60
CA THR A 329 0.85 -7.30 -21.80
C THR A 329 0.43 -7.78 -20.43
N GLY A 330 1.13 -8.75 -19.86
CA GLY A 330 0.90 -9.19 -18.49
C GLY A 330 2.17 -9.62 -17.78
N LEU A 331 2.09 -9.84 -16.48
CA LEU A 331 3.23 -10.24 -15.66
C LEU A 331 3.20 -11.75 -15.42
N ALA A 332 4.25 -12.44 -15.84
CA ALA A 332 4.33 -13.89 -15.74
C ALA A 332 4.45 -14.35 -14.28
N ARG A 333 3.71 -15.40 -13.88
CA ARG A 333 3.87 -16.03 -12.55
C ARG A 333 4.90 -17.16 -12.53
N TYR A 334 5.41 -17.52 -13.70
CA TYR A 334 6.32 -18.63 -13.97
C TYR A 334 7.52 -18.12 -14.77
N THR A 335 8.65 -18.81 -14.70
CA THR A 335 9.75 -18.58 -15.65
C THR A 335 9.38 -19.07 -17.04
N ALA A 336 10.15 -18.68 -18.06
CA ALA A 336 9.94 -19.16 -19.43
C ALA A 336 9.98 -20.70 -19.52
N ASP A 337 10.93 -21.35 -18.83
CA ASP A 337 11.05 -22.82 -18.82
C ASP A 337 9.86 -23.50 -18.13
N GLU A 338 9.43 -22.97 -16.99
CA GLU A 338 8.23 -23.46 -16.31
C GLU A 338 7.00 -23.29 -17.20
N ALA A 339 6.83 -22.11 -17.81
CA ALA A 339 5.72 -21.80 -18.69
C ALA A 339 5.67 -22.74 -19.91
N ARG A 340 6.82 -23.11 -20.50
CA ARG A 340 6.90 -24.11 -21.58
C ARG A 340 6.44 -25.49 -21.12
N ARG A 341 6.84 -25.92 -19.92
CA ARG A 341 6.49 -27.23 -19.37
C ARG A 341 5.00 -27.37 -19.06
N ILE A 342 4.32 -26.28 -18.68
CA ILE A 342 2.89 -26.31 -18.30
C ILE A 342 1.95 -25.80 -19.41
N ALA A 343 2.47 -25.31 -20.53
CA ALA A 343 1.66 -24.84 -21.65
C ALA A 343 0.74 -25.95 -22.17
N GLY A 344 -0.56 -25.67 -22.28
CA GLY A 344 -1.56 -26.65 -22.70
C GLY A 344 -2.09 -27.56 -21.58
N HIS A 345 -1.52 -27.51 -20.37
CA HIS A 345 -1.93 -28.36 -19.25
C HIS A 345 -2.95 -27.68 -18.31
N ARG A 346 -3.76 -28.49 -17.61
CA ARG A 346 -4.69 -27.99 -16.59
C ARG A 346 -3.94 -27.62 -15.32
N SER A 347 -4.49 -26.70 -14.54
CA SER A 347 -3.85 -26.23 -13.31
C SER A 347 -3.56 -27.33 -12.27
N ALA A 348 -4.33 -28.43 -12.28
CA ALA A 348 -4.12 -29.58 -11.41
C ALA A 348 -2.85 -30.40 -11.77
N GLU A 349 -2.35 -30.28 -12.99
CA GLU A 349 -1.16 -31.00 -13.47
C GLU A 349 0.15 -30.25 -13.17
N ILE A 350 0.06 -29.01 -12.68
CA ILE A 350 1.24 -28.16 -12.46
C ILE A 350 2.21 -28.80 -11.47
N GLU A 351 1.70 -29.38 -10.38
CA GLU A 351 2.54 -29.98 -9.33
C GLU A 351 3.32 -31.18 -9.85
N SER A 352 2.67 -32.09 -10.59
CA SER A 352 3.36 -33.23 -11.19
C SER A 352 4.39 -32.79 -12.24
N LEU A 353 4.09 -31.73 -12.99
CA LEU A 353 4.96 -31.25 -14.06
C LEU A 353 6.15 -30.46 -13.56
N LEU A 354 6.03 -29.70 -12.46
CA LEU A 354 7.07 -28.81 -11.96
C LEU A 354 7.75 -29.30 -10.67
N GLY A 355 7.16 -30.27 -9.97
CA GLY A 355 7.65 -30.80 -8.69
C GLY A 355 7.27 -29.94 -7.48
N TYR A 356 6.34 -29.00 -7.62
CA TYR A 356 5.84 -28.17 -6.51
C TYR A 356 4.44 -27.62 -6.81
N PRO A 357 3.60 -27.35 -5.79
CA PRO A 357 2.28 -26.76 -5.99
C PRO A 357 2.39 -25.34 -6.55
N GLY A 358 1.93 -25.15 -7.79
CA GLY A 358 1.98 -23.85 -8.48
C GLY A 358 0.70 -23.04 -8.38
N ARG A 359 0.77 -21.76 -8.76
CA ARG A 359 -0.40 -20.86 -8.85
C ARG A 359 -1.22 -21.23 -10.09
N ALA A 360 -2.53 -21.43 -9.94
CA ALA A 360 -3.38 -21.89 -11.05
C ALA A 360 -3.29 -21.03 -12.34
N ALA A 361 -3.18 -19.71 -12.20
CA ALA A 361 -3.04 -18.77 -13.30
C ALA A 361 -1.58 -18.53 -13.66
N LEU A 362 -1.28 -18.55 -14.97
CA LEU A 362 0.02 -18.17 -15.52
C LEU A 362 0.17 -16.64 -15.53
N ILE A 363 -0.90 -15.91 -15.88
CA ILE A 363 -1.03 -14.46 -15.67
C ILE A 363 -2.38 -14.19 -15.02
N HIS A 364 -2.40 -13.43 -13.93
CA HIS A 364 -3.64 -13.07 -13.25
C HIS A 364 -4.31 -11.87 -13.90
N ARG A 365 -5.65 -11.81 -13.88
CA ARG A 365 -6.44 -10.71 -14.46
C ARG A 365 -6.07 -9.31 -13.93
N ASP A 366 -5.60 -9.23 -12.68
CA ASP A 366 -5.19 -7.95 -12.06
C ASP A 366 -3.74 -7.56 -12.39
N ASP A 367 -3.02 -8.45 -13.08
CA ASP A 367 -1.63 -8.31 -13.51
C ASP A 367 -1.52 -8.40 -15.04
N MET A 368 -2.57 -7.97 -15.75
CA MET A 368 -2.61 -7.83 -17.22
C MET A 368 -3.24 -6.50 -17.65
N ALA A 369 -2.79 -6.00 -18.79
CA ALA A 369 -3.38 -4.90 -19.53
C ALA A 369 -3.67 -5.39 -20.95
N LEU A 370 -4.94 -5.45 -21.32
CA LEU A 370 -5.45 -5.95 -22.60
C LEU A 370 -5.87 -4.80 -23.51
#